data_AF-A0A971RHN0-F1
#
_entry.id   AF-A0A971RHN0-F1
#
_cell.length_a   1.000
_cell.length_b   1.000
_cell.length_c   1.000
_cell.angle_alpha   90.00
_cell.angle_beta   90.00
_cell.angle_gamma   90.00
#
_symmetry.space_group_name_H-M   'P 1'
#
loop_
_entity.id
_entity.type
_entity.pdbx_description
1 polymer ?
#
loop_
_entity_poly.entity_id
_entity_poly.type
_entity_poly.pdbx_seq_one_letter_code
_entity_poly.pdbx_strand_id
1 'polypeptide(L)'
;MSDATRIHCPILRKRVMTAEEAAELIPAGSNVGMSGFTGAGYPKAVPKALAERIRKHNAQEGSKPFRINVWTGASTAPELDGTLAEVDGI
;
A
#
# COMPACT_ATOMS: atom_id res chain seq x y z
N MET A 1 10.96 12.31 -15.53
CA MET A 1 12.16 11.46 -15.39
C MET A 1 11.88 10.17 -16.17
N SER A 2 12.69 9.80 -17.14
CA SER A 2 12.44 8.58 -17.93
C SER A 2 12.66 7.33 -17.07
N ASP A 3 11.69 6.42 -16.98
CA ASP A 3 11.77 5.13 -16.27
C ASP A 3 12.98 4.25 -16.64
N ALA A 4 13.62 4.56 -17.78
CA ALA A 4 14.78 3.85 -18.29
C ALA A 4 15.98 3.80 -17.32
N THR A 5 16.11 4.75 -16.38
CA THR A 5 17.27 4.83 -15.48
C THR A 5 17.15 4.02 -14.20
N ARG A 6 15.94 3.50 -13.86
CA ARG A 6 15.70 2.72 -12.63
C ARG A 6 15.31 1.27 -12.90
N ILE A 7 14.57 1.02 -13.97
CA ILE A 7 14.11 -0.33 -14.34
C ILE A 7 14.93 -0.80 -15.55
N HIS A 8 15.98 -1.59 -15.31
CA HIS A 8 16.88 -2.05 -16.37
C HIS A 8 16.30 -3.23 -17.18
N CYS A 9 15.49 -4.09 -16.56
CA CYS A 9 14.88 -5.24 -17.23
C CYS A 9 13.67 -4.81 -18.08
N PRO A 10 13.69 -4.98 -19.42
CA PRO A 10 12.60 -4.53 -20.31
C PRO A 10 11.26 -5.23 -20.05
N ILE A 11 11.27 -6.48 -19.58
CA ILE A 11 10.04 -7.23 -19.27
C ILE A 11 9.34 -6.64 -18.05
N LEU A 12 10.10 -6.20 -17.04
CA LEU A 12 9.53 -5.60 -15.84
C LEU A 12 8.95 -4.20 -16.09
N ARG A 13 9.45 -3.46 -17.09
CA ARG A 13 8.86 -2.18 -17.51
C ARG A 13 7.40 -2.30 -17.92
N LYS A 14 6.98 -3.45 -18.44
CA LYS A 14 5.59 -3.73 -18.83
C LYS A 14 4.64 -3.89 -17.63
N ARG A 15 5.18 -3.96 -16.40
CA ARG A 15 4.40 -4.06 -15.16
C ARG A 15 4.25 -2.73 -14.42
N VAL A 16 4.77 -1.63 -14.98
CA VAL A 16 4.54 -0.29 -14.42
C VAL A 16 3.05 -0.01 -14.51
N MET A 17 2.48 0.36 -13.38
CA MET A 17 1.06 0.66 -13.19
C MET A 17 0.93 1.75 -12.12
N THR A 18 -0.27 2.30 -11.99
CA THR A 18 -0.59 3.30 -10.97
C THR A 18 -0.58 2.70 -9.57
N ALA A 19 -0.52 3.56 -8.54
CA ALA A 19 -0.56 3.11 -7.15
C ALA A 19 -1.91 2.48 -6.79
N GLU A 20 -2.97 2.99 -7.40
CA GLU A 20 -4.36 2.54 -7.29
C GLU A 20 -4.52 1.13 -7.85
N GLU A 21 -4.06 0.90 -9.09
CA GLU A 21 -4.07 -0.44 -9.71
C GLU A 21 -3.25 -1.44 -8.89
N ALA A 22 -2.10 -1.03 -8.35
CA ALA A 22 -1.30 -1.88 -7.48
C ALA A 22 -2.01 -2.19 -6.15
N ALA A 23 -2.72 -1.22 -5.57
CA ALA A 23 -3.46 -1.40 -4.33
C ALA A 23 -4.65 -2.35 -4.49
N GLU A 24 -5.24 -2.45 -5.69
CA GLU A 24 -6.33 -3.41 -5.99
C GLU A 24 -5.90 -4.88 -5.84
N LEU A 25 -4.60 -5.16 -6.02
CA LEU A 25 -4.02 -6.49 -5.90
C LEU A 25 -3.95 -7.01 -4.46
N ILE A 26 -4.18 -6.16 -3.46
CA ILE A 26 -4.12 -6.51 -2.03
C ILE A 26 -5.52 -6.87 -1.55
N PRO A 27 -5.84 -8.14 -1.25
CA PRO A 27 -7.16 -8.50 -0.77
C PRO A 27 -7.34 -8.18 0.72
N ALA A 28 -8.60 -8.01 1.16
CA ALA A 28 -8.94 -7.93 2.57
C ALA A 28 -8.52 -9.21 3.31
N GLY A 29 -8.02 -9.05 4.54
CA GLY A 29 -7.50 -10.11 5.39
C GLY A 29 -6.08 -10.60 5.04
N SER A 30 -5.42 -9.97 4.06
CA SER A 30 -4.05 -10.37 3.69
C SER A 30 -3.00 -9.95 4.72
N ASN A 31 -1.90 -10.73 4.75
CA ASN A 31 -0.66 -10.33 5.42
C ASN A 31 0.23 -9.64 4.39
N VAL A 32 0.60 -8.39 4.65
CA VAL A 32 1.37 -7.55 3.73
C VAL A 32 2.71 -7.19 4.37
N GLY A 33 3.78 -7.72 3.79
CA GLY A 33 5.13 -7.31 4.12
C GLY A 33 5.50 -6.00 3.42
N MET A 34 5.90 -4.98 4.17
CA MET A 34 6.37 -3.71 3.63
C MET A 34 7.78 -3.40 4.13
N SER A 35 8.61 -2.82 3.26
CA SER A 35 9.89 -2.28 3.71
C SER A 35 9.66 -1.10 4.66
N GLY A 36 10.67 -0.77 5.47
CA GLY A 36 10.59 0.34 6.41
C GLY A 36 11.34 0.03 7.70
N PHE A 37 12.23 0.94 8.08
CA PHE A 37 12.96 0.86 9.34
C PHE A 37 13.30 2.27 9.82
N THR A 38 12.88 2.64 11.03
CA THR A 38 13.10 3.95 11.66
C THR A 38 12.79 5.13 10.72
N GLY A 39 11.64 5.09 10.05
CA GLY A 39 11.19 6.15 9.13
C GLY A 39 11.90 6.20 7.78
N ALA A 40 12.76 5.24 7.44
CA ALA A 40 13.46 5.17 6.16
C ALA A 40 13.02 3.97 5.31
N GLY A 41 12.99 4.14 3.99
CA GLY A 41 12.82 3.03 3.04
C GLY A 41 11.43 2.42 2.92
N TYR A 42 10.39 3.00 3.53
CA TYR A 42 9.01 2.50 3.45
C TYR A 42 8.29 2.96 2.16
N PRO A 43 7.35 2.14 1.63
CA PRO A 43 6.54 2.51 0.47
C PRO A 43 5.61 3.66 0.82
N LYS A 44 5.36 4.58 -0.12
CA LYS A 44 4.58 5.81 0.13
C LYS A 44 3.30 5.90 -0.69
N ALA A 45 3.38 5.67 -2.00
CA ALA A 45 2.24 5.86 -2.90
C ALA A 45 1.17 4.76 -2.74
N VAL A 46 1.56 3.49 -2.79
CA VAL A 46 0.63 2.36 -2.71
C VAL A 46 -0.12 2.31 -1.36
N PRO A 47 0.52 2.53 -0.19
CA PRO A 47 -0.22 2.52 1.07
C PRO A 47 -1.27 3.63 1.18
N LYS A 48 -1.00 4.82 0.62
CA LYS A 48 -2.01 5.90 0.53
C LYS A 48 -3.19 5.48 -0.34
N ALA A 49 -2.93 4.90 -1.52
CA ALA A 49 -3.98 4.40 -2.40
C ALA A 49 -4.79 3.26 -1.75
N LEU A 50 -4.12 2.38 -1.01
CA LEU A 50 -4.77 1.30 -0.25
C LEU A 50 -5.67 1.84 0.85
N ALA A 51 -5.23 2.85 1.61
CA ALA A 51 -6.06 3.47 2.64
C ALA A 51 -7.32 4.11 2.05
N GLU A 52 -7.20 4.81 0.91
CA GLU A 52 -8.36 5.35 0.20
C GLU A 52 -9.33 4.24 -0.25
N ARG A 53 -8.81 3.12 -0.74
CA ARG A 53 -9.60 1.95 -1.13
C ARG A 53 -10.34 1.34 0.08
N ILE A 54 -9.64 1.16 1.20
CA ILE A 54 -10.23 0.65 2.45
C ILE A 54 -11.33 1.60 2.93
N ARG A 55 -11.07 2.91 2.96
CA ARG A 55 -12.08 3.92 3.36
C ARG A 55 -13.33 3.83 2.49
N LYS A 56 -13.16 3.81 1.17
CA LYS A 56 -14.29 3.69 0.23
C LYS A 56 -15.06 2.39 0.41
N HIS A 57 -14.37 1.27 0.67
CA HIS A 57 -15.01 -0.02 0.93
C HIS A 57 -15.83 0.02 2.22
N ASN A 58 -15.19 0.41 3.33
CA ASN A 58 -15.81 0.42 4.66
C ASN A 58 -16.95 1.46 4.79
N ALA A 59 -16.97 2.49 3.94
CA ALA A 59 -18.07 3.44 3.85
C ALA A 59 -19.33 2.89 3.17
N GLN A 60 -19.25 1.74 2.47
CA GLN A 60 -20.40 1.12 1.83
C GLN A 60 -21.27 0.39 2.86
N GLU A 61 -22.58 0.63 2.81
CA GLU A 61 -23.54 -0.03 3.69
C GLU A 61 -23.56 -1.55 3.46
N GLY A 62 -23.46 -2.32 4.55
CA GLY A 62 -23.40 -3.78 4.49
C GLY A 62 -22.06 -4.38 4.03
N SER A 63 -21.03 -3.56 3.82
CA SER A 63 -19.68 -4.06 3.54
C SER A 63 -19.10 -4.83 4.73
N LYS A 64 -18.28 -5.84 4.44
CA LYS A 64 -17.47 -6.49 5.47
C LYS A 64 -16.24 -5.63 5.76
N PRO A 65 -15.74 -5.58 7.00
CA PRO A 65 -14.53 -4.82 7.30
C PRO A 65 -13.36 -5.21 6.41
N PHE A 66 -12.81 -4.24 5.70
CA PHE A 66 -11.55 -4.40 4.97
C PHE A 66 -10.41 -4.00 5.90
N ARG A 67 -9.67 -5.02 6.37
CA ARG A 67 -8.42 -4.86 7.12
C ARG A 67 -7.31 -5.71 6.53
N ILE A 68 -6.05 -5.37 6.79
CA ILE A 68 -4.87 -6.17 6.48
C ILE A 68 -3.96 -6.27 7.70
N ASN A 69 -3.10 -7.28 7.74
CA ASN A 69 -2.02 -7.33 8.73
C ASN A 69 -0.74 -6.79 8.08
N VAL A 70 -0.09 -5.79 8.68
CA VAL A 70 1.13 -5.19 8.14
C VAL A 70 2.35 -5.64 8.93
N TRP A 71 3.36 -6.16 8.22
CA TRP A 71 4.65 -6.54 8.78
C TRP A 71 5.75 -5.67 8.18
N THR A 72 6.50 -4.98 9.04
CA THR A 72 7.60 -4.09 8.65
C THR A 72 8.89 -4.51 9.35
N GLY A 73 10.03 -3.91 8.94
CA GLY A 73 11.30 -4.16 9.61
C GLY A 73 11.35 -3.59 11.02
N ALA A 74 10.88 -2.35 11.20
CA ALA A 74 10.66 -1.69 12.48
C ALA A 74 9.57 -0.61 12.32
N SER A 75 9.64 0.47 13.11
CA SER A 75 8.77 1.63 12.93
C SER A 75 8.93 2.23 11.53
N THR A 76 7.81 2.62 10.93
CA THR A 76 7.83 3.36 9.66
C THR A 76 7.63 4.84 9.94
N ALA A 77 6.66 5.48 9.30
CA ALA A 77 6.33 6.89 9.47
C ALA A 77 4.81 7.10 9.29
N PRO A 78 4.27 8.28 9.64
CA PRO A 78 2.83 8.54 9.61
C PRO A 78 2.18 8.28 8.25
N GLU A 79 2.92 8.43 7.14
CA GLU A 79 2.39 8.24 5.80
C GLU A 79 2.16 6.76 5.42
N LEU A 80 2.55 5.82 6.27
CA LEU A 80 2.19 4.40 6.16
C LEU A 80 1.28 3.98 7.33
N ASP A 81 1.83 3.94 8.54
CA ASP A 81 1.12 3.40 9.71
C ASP A 81 -0.08 4.28 10.07
N GLY A 82 0.11 5.60 10.05
CA GLY A 82 -0.96 6.56 10.35
C GLY A 82 -2.10 6.50 9.33
N THR A 83 -1.76 6.55 8.03
CA THR A 83 -2.76 6.54 6.95
C THR A 83 -3.61 5.27 6.93
N LEU A 84 -3.05 4.10 7.26
CA LEU A 84 -3.82 2.86 7.37
C LEU A 84 -4.61 2.77 8.68
N ALA A 85 -4.08 3.26 9.79
CA ALA A 85 -4.79 3.31 11.07
C ALA A 85 -5.99 4.27 11.03
N GLU A 86 -5.88 5.40 10.34
CA GLU A 86 -6.96 6.38 10.14
C GLU A 86 -8.22 5.81 9.48
N VAL A 87 -8.08 4.70 8.75
CA VAL A 87 -9.19 4.03 8.05
C VAL A 87 -9.62 2.73 8.72
N ASP A 88 -9.15 2.47 9.95
CA ASP A 88 -9.29 1.20 10.68
C ASP A 88 -8.88 0.01 9.80
N GLY A 89 -7.81 0.20 9.00
CA GLY A 89 -7.36 -0.76 7.99
C GLY A 89 -6.29 -1.73 8.47
N ILE A 90 -5.70 -1.49 9.64
CA ILE A 90 -4.68 -2.32 10.30
C ILE A 90 -5.01 -2.49 11.78
#